data_AF-A0A7U7GF54-F1
#
_entry.id   AF-A0A7U7GF54-F1
#
_cell.length_a   1.000
_cell.length_b   1.000
_cell.length_c   1.000
_cell.angle_alpha   90.00
_cell.angle_beta   90.00
_cell.angle_gamma   90.00
#
_symmetry.space_group_name_H-M   'P 1'
#
loop_
_entity.id
_entity.type
_entity.pdbx_description
1 polymer ?
#
loop_
_entity_poly.entity_id
_entity_poly.type
_entity_poly.pdbx_seq_one_letter_code
_entity_poly.pdbx_strand_id
1 'polypeptide(L)'
;MKNSLKISGRVLLAATLLMGNLALALDKQPVGKVSIAEKQFGLLLGGSTGGGTLTFHGKKYPFKLKGLSAGLNVGFSKMSAVGEVYDLKTVSQFPGTFTKLEASVALGGGVGGMRLQNENGVIMNLRSRTKGLDLNLGNVTGLTITMSR
;
A
#
# COMPACT_ATOMS: atom_id res chain seq x y z
N MET A 1 -31.00 -57.35 -27.24
CA MET A 1 -32.04 -56.42 -26.74
C MET A 1 -31.47 -55.01 -26.81
N LYS A 2 -31.99 -54.17 -27.71
CA LYS A 2 -31.61 -52.76 -27.87
C LYS A 2 -32.43 -51.94 -26.87
N ASN A 3 -31.80 -51.18 -25.98
CA ASN A 3 -32.50 -50.25 -25.11
C ASN A 3 -32.08 -48.82 -25.47
N SER A 4 -33.02 -48.10 -26.08
CA SER A 4 -32.90 -46.72 -26.55
C SER A 4 -33.09 -45.75 -25.38
N LEU A 5 -32.04 -44.99 -25.06
CA LEU A 5 -32.12 -43.90 -24.10
C LEU A 5 -32.67 -42.66 -24.82
N LYS A 6 -33.95 -42.37 -24.61
CA LYS A 6 -34.64 -41.18 -25.15
C LYS A 6 -34.06 -39.92 -24.52
N ILE A 7 -33.37 -39.10 -25.32
CA ILE A 7 -32.84 -37.80 -24.91
C ILE A 7 -33.96 -36.77 -25.07
N SER A 8 -34.67 -36.47 -23.96
CA SER A 8 -35.65 -35.38 -23.91
C SER A 8 -34.94 -34.03 -23.95
N GLY A 9 -35.16 -33.28 -25.03
CA GLY A 9 -34.61 -31.96 -25.25
C GLY A 9 -35.19 -30.92 -24.29
N ARG A 10 -34.49 -30.68 -23.17
CA ARG A 10 -34.58 -29.47 -22.33
C ARG A 10 -33.29 -29.23 -21.54
N VAL A 11 -32.14 -29.32 -22.19
CA VAL A 11 -30.86 -28.85 -21.63
C VAL A 11 -30.09 -28.11 -22.72
N LEU A 12 -30.69 -27.02 -23.19
CA LEU A 12 -30.04 -26.00 -24.00
C LEU A 12 -29.80 -24.80 -23.07
N LEU A 13 -28.60 -24.23 -23.11
CA LEU A 13 -28.09 -23.07 -22.36
C LEU A 13 -27.61 -23.32 -20.92
N ALA A 14 -26.33 -23.71 -20.75
CA ALA A 14 -25.47 -23.22 -19.63
C ALA A 14 -23.99 -23.67 -19.75
N ALA A 15 -23.42 -23.83 -20.96
CA ALA A 15 -22.07 -24.39 -21.12
C ALA A 15 -21.01 -23.43 -21.71
N THR A 16 -21.24 -22.12 -21.74
CA THR A 16 -20.30 -21.15 -22.35
C THR A 16 -20.08 -19.90 -21.50
N LEU A 17 -19.57 -20.05 -20.28
CA LEU A 17 -18.99 -18.95 -19.50
C LEU A 17 -17.77 -19.45 -18.71
N LEU A 18 -16.74 -19.92 -19.43
CA LEU A 18 -15.41 -20.18 -18.87
C LEU A 18 -14.30 -19.60 -19.75
N MET A 19 -14.58 -18.49 -20.46
CA MET A 19 -13.51 -17.59 -20.90
C MET A 19 -13.02 -16.82 -19.67
N GLY A 20 -12.24 -17.52 -18.85
CA GLY A 20 -11.47 -16.89 -17.78
C GLY A 20 -10.60 -15.81 -18.40
N ASN A 21 -10.86 -14.57 -18.04
CA ASN A 21 -9.88 -13.51 -18.16
C ASN A 21 -8.70 -13.90 -17.26
N LEU A 22 -7.70 -14.61 -17.80
CA LEU A 22 -6.36 -14.56 -17.26
C LEU A 22 -5.86 -13.14 -17.54
N ALA A 23 -6.28 -12.19 -16.70
CA ALA A 23 -5.51 -10.99 -16.49
C ALA A 23 -4.15 -11.47 -16.00
N LEU A 24 -3.19 -11.59 -16.91
CA LEU A 24 -1.79 -11.76 -16.56
C LEU A 24 -1.49 -10.56 -15.66
N ALA A 25 -1.42 -10.80 -14.35
CA ALA A 25 -0.88 -9.82 -13.43
C ALA A 25 0.57 -9.64 -13.88
N LEU A 26 0.80 -8.60 -14.69
CA LEU A 26 2.15 -8.19 -15.03
C LEU A 26 2.77 -7.82 -13.69
N ASP A 27 3.60 -8.70 -13.14
CA ASP A 27 4.36 -8.43 -11.93
C ASP A 27 5.25 -7.22 -12.23
N LYS A 28 4.72 -6.02 -11.94
CA LYS A 28 5.45 -4.78 -12.12
C LYS A 28 6.67 -4.88 -11.24
N GLN A 29 7.85 -4.82 -11.87
CA GLN A 29 9.09 -4.84 -11.13
C GLN A 29 9.27 -3.52 -10.38
N PRO A 30 9.78 -3.55 -9.14
CA PRO A 30 10.06 -2.34 -8.40
C PRO A 30 11.22 -1.59 -9.05
N VAL A 31 11.05 -0.28 -9.24
CA VAL A 31 12.06 0.63 -9.80
C VAL A 31 12.87 1.34 -8.70
N GLY A 32 12.41 1.25 -7.46
CA GLY A 32 13.09 1.85 -6.32
C GLY A 32 12.74 1.18 -4.99
N LYS A 33 13.45 1.58 -3.94
CA LYS A 33 13.24 1.13 -2.56
C LYS A 33 13.11 2.32 -1.64
N VAL A 34 12.29 2.20 -0.61
CA VAL A 34 12.12 3.23 0.42
C VAL A 34 12.35 2.66 1.80
N SER A 35 12.96 3.47 2.65
CA SER A 35 13.03 3.26 4.09
C SER A 35 12.50 4.50 4.77
N ILE A 36 11.58 4.30 5.71
CA ILE A 36 10.86 5.34 6.43
C ILE A 36 11.06 5.11 7.93
N ALA A 37 11.35 6.20 8.62
CA ALA A 37 11.32 6.27 10.07
C ALA A 37 10.41 7.42 10.49
N GLU A 38 9.33 7.10 11.17
CA GLU A 38 8.40 8.06 11.74
C GLU A 38 8.47 8.03 13.26
N LYS A 39 8.54 9.21 13.86
CA LYS A 39 8.33 9.40 15.28
C LYS A 39 6.97 10.09 15.42
N GLN A 40 6.02 9.41 16.03
CA GLN A 40 4.72 9.99 16.32
C GLN A 40 4.77 10.62 17.71
N PHE A 41 4.46 11.91 17.78
CA PHE A 41 4.36 12.65 19.04
C PHE A 41 2.87 12.80 19.36
N GLY A 42 2.35 12.00 20.31
CA GLY A 42 0.96 12.11 20.74
C GLY A 42 0.81 13.20 21.80
N LEU A 43 0.32 14.37 21.38
CA LEU A 43 -0.26 15.38 22.26
C LEU A 43 -1.40 16.08 21.51
N LEU A 44 -2.62 15.54 21.65
CA LEU A 44 -3.94 16.14 21.39
C LEU A 44 -4.23 16.86 20.04
N LEU A 45 -3.25 17.11 19.17
CA LEU A 45 -3.34 17.90 17.95
C LEU A 45 -2.65 17.22 16.75
N GLY A 46 -2.86 15.89 16.65
CA GLY A 46 -2.78 15.06 15.45
C GLY A 46 -1.84 15.50 14.32
N GLY A 47 -0.55 15.19 14.43
CA GLY A 47 0.38 15.25 13.30
C GLY A 47 1.54 14.29 13.49
N SER A 48 1.83 13.44 12.48
CA SER A 48 3.09 12.69 12.43
C SER A 48 4.09 13.46 11.56
N THR A 49 5.32 13.60 12.06
CA THR A 49 6.44 14.10 11.27
C THR A 49 7.49 13.01 11.21
N GLY A 50 7.95 12.72 10.01
CA GLY A 50 8.98 11.72 9.80
C GLY A 50 9.76 12.00 8.54
N GLY A 51 10.58 11.03 8.18
CA GLY A 51 11.31 11.09 6.94
C GLY A 51 11.80 9.73 6.53
N GLY A 52 12.45 9.72 5.38
CA GLY A 52 12.96 8.50 4.80
C GLY A 52 13.98 8.76 3.72
N THR A 53 14.38 7.68 3.08
CA THR A 53 15.27 7.71 1.92
C THR A 53 14.67 6.86 0.81
N LEU A 54 14.48 7.49 -0.35
CA LEU A 54 14.21 6.79 -1.59
C LEU A 54 15.55 6.40 -2.21
N THR A 55 15.71 5.15 -2.60
CA THR A 55 16.80 4.69 -3.46
C THR A 55 16.23 4.43 -4.85
N PHE A 56 16.67 5.20 -5.83
CA PHE A 56 16.20 5.14 -7.22
C PHE A 56 17.40 5.28 -8.17
N HIS A 57 17.57 4.33 -9.10
CA HIS A 57 18.74 4.26 -9.99
C HIS A 57 20.09 4.35 -9.26
N GLY A 58 20.21 3.66 -8.12
CA GLY A 58 21.43 3.65 -7.30
C GLY A 58 21.72 4.93 -6.52
N LYS A 59 20.90 5.98 -6.68
CA LYS A 59 21.03 7.25 -5.96
C LYS A 59 20.06 7.29 -4.78
N LYS A 60 20.51 7.89 -3.68
CA LYS A 60 19.72 8.07 -2.45
C LYS A 60 19.15 9.49 -2.42
N TYR A 61 17.85 9.59 -2.18
CA TYR A 61 17.10 10.83 -2.11
C TYR A 61 16.39 10.92 -0.76
N PRO A 62 16.89 11.74 0.17
CA PRO A 62 16.23 11.97 1.44
C PRO A 62 14.91 12.72 1.24
N PHE A 63 13.87 12.31 1.95
CA PHE A 63 12.56 12.96 1.91
C PHE A 63 12.01 13.13 3.31
N LYS A 64 11.13 14.13 3.46
CA LYS A 64 10.32 14.35 4.64
C LYS A 64 8.91 13.89 4.33
N LEU A 65 8.23 13.40 5.34
CA LEU A 65 6.83 13.06 5.25
C LEU A 65 6.06 13.73 6.38
N LYS A 66 4.81 14.06 6.09
CA LYS A 66 3.83 14.57 7.04
C LYS A 66 2.58 13.71 6.92
N GLY A 67 2.23 13.01 7.99
CA GLY A 67 1.03 12.20 8.04
C GLY A 67 -0.10 12.91 8.77
N LEU A 68 -1.32 12.73 8.26
CA LEU A 68 -2.56 13.06 8.96
C LEU A 68 -2.85 11.89 9.92
N SER A 69 -2.52 12.06 11.19
CA SER A 69 -2.89 11.08 12.22
C SER A 69 -4.34 11.32 12.64
N ALA A 70 -5.27 10.49 12.18
CA ALA A 70 -6.61 10.44 12.74
C ALA A 70 -6.61 9.48 13.93
N GLY A 71 -6.28 10.00 15.12
CA GLY A 71 -6.32 9.20 16.34
C GLY A 71 -6.15 10.05 17.58
N LEU A 72 -7.07 9.88 18.52
CA LEU A 72 -7.01 10.42 19.89
C LEU A 72 -6.04 9.58 20.73
N ASN A 73 -4.79 9.42 20.27
CA ASN A 73 -3.83 8.59 20.98
C ASN A 73 -2.96 9.46 21.89
N VAL A 74 -3.09 9.24 23.20
CA VAL A 74 -2.18 9.76 24.21
C VAL A 74 -0.96 8.83 24.25
N GLY A 75 0.22 9.32 23.84
CA GLY A 75 1.46 8.54 23.95
C GLY A 75 2.50 8.81 22.85
N PHE A 76 3.66 8.18 23.02
CA PHE A 76 4.75 8.25 22.05
C PHE A 76 4.90 6.89 21.35
N SER A 77 4.76 6.86 20.03
CA SER A 77 4.94 5.64 19.24
C SER A 77 5.99 5.86 18.14
N LYS A 78 6.75 4.81 17.85
CA LYS A 78 7.70 4.80 16.73
C LYS A 78 7.17 3.85 15.67
N MET A 79 7.12 4.31 14.44
CA MET A 79 6.82 3.48 13.29
C MET A 79 8.02 3.49 12.35
N SER A 80 8.37 2.31 11.85
CA SER A 80 9.34 2.15 10.77
C SER A 80 8.66 1.42 9.63
N ALA A 81 8.93 1.82 8.40
CA ALA A 81 8.43 1.11 7.23
C ALA A 81 9.52 0.95 6.19
N VAL A 82 9.49 -0.19 5.49
CA VAL A 82 10.37 -0.45 4.35
C VAL A 82 9.55 -0.99 3.21
N GLY A 83 9.94 -0.66 1.99
CA GLY A 83 9.12 -1.02 0.86
C GLY A 83 9.73 -0.78 -0.49
N GLU A 84 8.89 -1.06 -1.47
CA GLU A 84 9.19 -1.02 -2.89
C GLU A 84 8.39 0.09 -3.57
N VAL A 85 9.01 0.72 -4.56
CA VAL A 85 8.43 1.81 -5.35
C VAL A 85 8.26 1.33 -6.79
N TYR A 86 7.09 1.56 -7.36
CA TYR A 86 6.72 1.21 -8.73
C TYR A 86 6.26 2.45 -9.48
N ASP A 87 6.27 2.36 -10.82
CA ASP A 87 5.78 3.40 -11.73
C ASP A 87 6.47 4.78 -11.59
N LEU A 88 7.64 4.83 -10.96
CA LEU A 88 8.47 6.04 -10.85
C LEU A 88 9.41 6.14 -12.06
N LYS A 89 9.22 7.15 -12.93
CA LYS A 89 10.08 7.38 -14.10
C LYS A 89 11.15 8.42 -13.84
N THR A 90 10.79 9.48 -13.12
CA THR A 90 11.71 10.56 -12.73
C THR A 90 11.55 10.85 -11.25
N VAL A 91 12.64 11.20 -10.57
CA VAL A 91 12.61 11.48 -9.12
C VAL A 91 11.64 12.61 -8.75
N SER A 92 11.37 13.55 -9.67
CA SER A 92 10.41 14.64 -9.50
C SER A 92 8.96 14.19 -9.36
N GLN A 93 8.62 12.96 -9.76
CA GLN A 93 7.28 12.38 -9.60
C GLN A 93 7.06 11.77 -8.20
N PHE A 94 8.13 11.59 -7.42
CA PHE A 94 8.05 10.95 -6.11
C PHE A 94 7.34 11.81 -5.05
N PRO A 95 7.64 13.12 -4.90
CA PRO A 95 6.88 13.99 -3.99
C PRO A 95 5.41 14.06 -4.36
N GLY A 96 4.56 14.22 -3.35
CA GLY A 96 3.11 14.27 -3.54
C GLY A 96 2.34 13.70 -2.35
N THR A 97 1.04 13.56 -2.51
CA THR A 97 0.13 13.00 -1.49
C THR A 97 -0.20 11.56 -1.82
N PHE A 98 0.39 10.66 -1.04
CA PHE A 98 0.17 9.22 -1.12
C PHE A 98 -1.12 8.85 -0.40
N THR A 99 -2.10 8.38 -1.17
CA THR A 99 -3.39 7.91 -0.67
C THR A 99 -3.40 6.39 -0.62
N LYS A 100 -4.05 5.83 0.39
CA LYS A 100 -4.14 4.38 0.57
C LYS A 100 -5.04 3.78 -0.52
N LEU A 101 -4.48 2.89 -1.32
CA LEU A 101 -5.24 2.13 -2.34
C LEU A 101 -6.02 0.99 -1.67
N GLU A 102 -5.35 0.24 -0.80
CA GLU A 102 -5.93 -0.92 -0.12
C GLU A 102 -5.41 -1.01 1.32
N ALA A 103 -6.33 -1.29 2.24
CA ALA A 103 -5.99 -1.72 3.60
C ALA A 103 -5.57 -3.19 3.57
N SER A 104 -4.27 -3.43 3.36
CA SER A 104 -3.71 -4.75 3.60
C SER A 104 -3.97 -5.14 5.07
N VAL A 105 -4.22 -6.43 5.28
CA VAL A 105 -4.50 -7.01 6.60
C VAL A 105 -3.40 -6.61 7.58
N ALA A 106 -3.80 -6.01 8.71
CA ALA A 106 -2.91 -5.84 9.85
C ALA A 106 -2.62 -7.23 10.44
N LEU A 107 -1.36 -7.65 10.37
CA LEU A 107 -0.91 -8.87 11.04
C LEU A 107 -0.62 -8.43 12.49
N GLY A 108 -1.40 -8.92 13.45
CA GLY A 108 -1.34 -8.49 14.85
C GLY A 108 0.09 -8.37 15.41
N GLY A 109 0.30 -7.52 16.43
CA GLY A 109 1.63 -7.23 16.97
C GLY A 109 2.36 -6.07 16.27
N GLY A 110 1.62 -5.14 15.66
CA GLY A 110 2.16 -3.89 15.11
C GLY A 110 2.78 -4.01 13.72
N VAL A 111 2.53 -5.09 12.98
CA VAL A 111 3.00 -5.26 11.60
C VAL A 111 1.87 -5.00 10.61
N GLY A 112 2.09 -4.12 9.64
CA GLY A 112 1.08 -3.77 8.63
C GLY A 112 1.64 -3.78 7.23
N GLY A 113 0.87 -4.30 6.27
CA GLY A 113 1.07 -3.97 4.86
C GLY A 113 0.31 -2.70 4.51
N MET A 114 0.86 -1.85 3.65
CA MET A 114 0.10 -0.77 3.02
C MET A 114 0.54 -0.56 1.59
N ARG A 115 -0.44 -0.40 0.69
CA ARG A 115 -0.23 0.03 -0.68
C ARG A 115 -0.78 1.44 -0.85
N LEU A 116 0.10 2.33 -1.27
CA LEU A 116 -0.18 3.76 -1.41
C LEU A 116 0.11 4.21 -2.83
N GLN A 117 -0.63 5.21 -3.32
CA GLN A 117 -0.35 5.84 -4.61
C GLN A 117 -0.49 7.35 -4.52
N ASN A 118 0.42 8.08 -5.17
CA ASN A 118 0.33 9.53 -5.30
C ASN A 118 -0.39 9.96 -6.59
N GLU A 119 -0.64 11.26 -6.71
CA GLU A 119 -1.25 11.91 -7.88
C GLU A 119 -0.47 11.70 -9.20
N ASN A 120 0.82 11.39 -9.12
CA ASN A 120 1.67 11.10 -10.28
C ASN A 120 1.60 9.62 -10.71
N GLY A 121 0.77 8.80 -10.05
CA GLY A 121 0.62 7.38 -10.31
C GLY A 121 1.71 6.50 -9.70
N VAL A 122 2.66 7.09 -8.96
CA VAL A 122 3.75 6.37 -8.28
C VAL A 122 3.16 5.54 -7.15
N ILE A 123 3.52 4.26 -7.09
CA ILE A 123 2.99 3.33 -6.10
C ILE A 123 4.07 2.94 -5.10
N MET A 124 3.72 2.92 -3.82
CA MET A 124 4.54 2.36 -2.75
C MET A 124 3.86 1.16 -2.10
N ASN A 125 4.58 0.03 -2.05
CA ASN A 125 4.22 -1.10 -1.20
C ASN A 125 5.11 -1.09 0.03
N LEU A 126 4.54 -0.78 1.19
CA LEU A 126 5.28 -0.71 2.44
C LEU A 126 4.91 -1.86 3.37
N ARG A 127 5.91 -2.35 4.08
CA ARG A 127 5.77 -3.18 5.27
C ARG A 127 6.17 -2.34 6.47
N SER A 128 5.21 -2.02 7.32
CA SER A 128 5.43 -1.27 8.55
C SER A 128 5.64 -2.19 9.75
N ARG A 129 6.43 -1.70 10.69
CA ARG A 129 6.54 -2.21 12.05
C ARG A 129 6.35 -1.05 13.00
N THR A 130 5.46 -1.24 13.95
CA THR A 130 5.07 -0.27 14.95
C THR A 130 5.46 -0.80 16.31
N LYS A 131 6.12 0.04 17.11
CA LYS A 131 6.41 -0.24 18.52
C LYS A 131 5.80 0.87 19.37
N GLY A 132 4.86 0.50 20.25
CA GLY A 132 4.12 1.41 21.12
C GLY A 132 2.77 0.84 21.53
N LEU A 133 2.08 1.51 22.48
CA LEU A 133 0.75 1.14 22.96
C LEU A 133 -0.24 1.12 21.79
N ASP A 134 -1.03 0.05 21.69
CA ASP A 134 -2.02 -0.29 20.64
C ASP A 134 -2.36 0.86 19.68
N LEU A 135 -1.61 0.95 18.57
CA LEU A 135 -2.02 1.81 17.47
C LEU A 135 -3.11 1.09 16.69
N ASN A 136 -4.35 1.52 16.87
CA ASN A 136 -5.41 1.32 15.90
C ASN A 136 -5.01 2.08 14.61
N LEU A 137 -4.21 1.43 13.76
CA LEU A 137 -3.72 1.93 12.46
C LEU A 137 -4.82 2.02 11.38
N GLY A 138 -6.10 1.83 11.77
CA GLY A 138 -7.25 1.81 10.88
C GLY A 138 -7.55 3.14 10.18
N ASN A 139 -7.06 4.27 10.70
CA ASN A 139 -7.52 5.60 10.28
C ASN A 139 -6.47 6.47 9.55
N VAL A 140 -5.34 5.89 9.11
CA VAL A 140 -4.39 6.67 8.27
C VAL A 140 -4.91 6.72 6.84
N THR A 141 -5.46 7.88 6.45
CA THR A 141 -6.09 8.10 5.13
C THR A 141 -5.07 8.48 4.04
N GLY A 142 -3.96 9.12 4.41
CA GLY A 142 -2.91 9.52 3.46
C GLY A 142 -1.68 10.17 4.11
N LEU A 143 -0.60 10.24 3.33
CA LEU A 143 0.72 10.77 3.73
C LEU A 143 1.22 11.75 2.65
N THR A 144 1.65 12.95 3.05
CA THR A 144 2.27 13.90 2.11
C THR A 144 3.79 13.83 2.20
N ILE A 145 4.46 13.67 1.06
CA ILE A 145 5.91 13.56 0.93
C ILE A 145 6.48 14.78 0.23
N THR A 146 7.57 15.32 0.77
CA THR A 146 8.38 16.38 0.16
C THR A 146 9.85 15.98 0.11
N MET A 147 10.59 16.39 -0.93
CA MET A 147 12.04 16.15 -0.96
C MET A 147 12.73 16.99 0.11
N SER A 148 13.76 16.42 0.73
CA SER A 148 14.69 17.23 1.52
C SER A 148 15.55 18.05 0.56
N ARG A 149 15.77 19.32 0.90
CA ARG A 149 16.77 20.16 0.23
C ARG A 149 18.18 19.70 0.60
#